data_AF-A0A2D8HU08-F1
#
_entry.id   AF-A0A2D8HU08-F1
#
_cell.length_a   1.000
_cell.length_b   1.000
_cell.length_c   1.000
_cell.angle_alpha   90.00
_cell.angle_beta   90.00
_cell.angle_gamma   90.00
#
_symmetry.space_group_name_H-M   'P 1'
#
loop_
_entity.id
_entity.type
_entity.pdbx_description
1 polymer ?
#
loop_
_entity_poly.entity_id
_entity_poly.type
_entity_poly.pdbx_seq_one_letter_code
_entity_poly.pdbx_strand_id
1 'polypeptide(L)'
;MANPWIQRSKKKPRRASDSKYRSRFEAQLALTLERVGATFDYESMKVKYTKEATYTPDFILPNGIIVEAKGYWLPADRTKHLRVRDCNPELDIRFCFQNAHNTLSKKSKTTYGEWCDKHGFLWAHRTIPIEWTH
;
A
#
# COMPACT_ATOMS: atom_id res chain seq x y z
N MET A 1 6.57 62.95 -9.80
CA MET A 1 7.90 62.52 -9.33
C MET A 1 7.86 61.01 -9.15
N ALA A 2 8.68 60.27 -9.90
CA ALA A 2 8.72 58.81 -9.89
C ALA A 2 9.63 58.32 -8.75
N ASN A 3 9.21 57.25 -8.04
CA ASN A 3 10.01 56.63 -6.99
C ASN A 3 10.83 55.48 -7.60
N PRO A 4 12.18 55.57 -7.64
CA PRO A 4 13.03 54.53 -8.20
C PRO A 4 13.41 53.51 -7.11
N TRP A 5 13.59 52.25 -7.51
CA TRP A 5 14.18 51.14 -6.71
C TRP A 5 13.26 50.29 -5.83
N ILE A 6 12.44 49.42 -6.44
CA ILE A 6 12.44 47.97 -6.11
C ILE A 6 12.27 47.20 -7.42
N GLN A 7 13.36 46.89 -8.10
CA GLN A 7 13.32 45.82 -9.09
C GLN A 7 13.16 44.49 -8.34
N ARG A 8 11.93 43.99 -8.25
CA ARG A 8 11.69 42.58 -7.89
C ARG A 8 12.38 41.73 -8.95
N SER A 9 13.60 41.28 -8.65
CA SER A 9 14.22 40.18 -9.36
C SER A 9 13.24 39.01 -9.33
N LYS A 10 12.59 38.74 -10.47
CA LYS A 10 11.86 37.49 -10.69
C LYS A 10 12.93 36.40 -10.82
N LYS A 11 13.52 35.98 -9.69
CA LYS A 11 14.33 34.76 -9.66
C LYS A 11 13.44 33.65 -10.20
N LYS A 12 13.83 33.08 -11.34
CA LYS A 12 13.14 31.91 -11.92
C LYS A 12 13.03 30.86 -10.81
N PRO A 13 11.84 30.28 -10.55
CA PRO A 13 11.74 29.17 -9.61
C PRO A 13 12.70 28.07 -10.09
N ARG A 14 13.57 27.61 -9.19
CA ARG A 14 14.52 26.52 -9.48
C ARG A 14 13.69 25.35 -10.02
N ARG A 15 14.08 24.82 -11.18
CA ARG A 15 13.40 23.65 -11.78
C ARG A 15 13.45 22.52 -10.75
N ALA A 16 12.28 21.94 -10.46
CA ALA A 16 12.06 20.91 -9.42
C ALA A 16 12.68 19.54 -9.75
N SER A 17 13.62 19.46 -10.69
CA SER A 17 14.13 18.18 -11.21
C SER A 17 15.32 17.62 -10.43
N ASP A 18 15.77 18.30 -9.36
CA ASP A 18 16.96 17.88 -8.60
C ASP A 18 16.87 18.23 -7.10
N SER A 19 15.65 18.23 -6.53
CA SER A 19 15.47 18.46 -5.09
C SER A 19 15.53 17.14 -4.33
N LYS A 20 16.26 17.10 -3.20
CA LYS A 20 16.30 15.94 -2.27
C LYS A 20 14.94 15.51 -1.70
N TYR A 21 13.91 16.33 -1.89
CA TYR A 21 12.55 16.13 -1.38
C TYR A 21 11.76 15.17 -2.27
N ARG A 22 10.91 14.32 -1.68
CA ARG A 22 10.20 13.26 -2.40
C ARG A 22 9.00 13.77 -3.17
N SER A 23 8.56 14.99 -2.91
CA SER A 23 7.50 15.64 -3.65
C SER A 23 7.76 17.13 -3.84
N ARG A 24 7.10 17.70 -4.87
CA ARG A 24 7.11 19.16 -5.10
C ARG A 24 6.51 19.93 -3.93
N PHE A 25 5.54 19.33 -3.24
CA PHE A 25 4.92 19.92 -2.07
C PHE A 25 5.91 20.03 -0.91
N GLU A 26 6.64 18.96 -0.60
CA GLU A 26 7.70 18.96 0.41
C GLU A 26 8.80 19.99 0.09
N ALA A 27 9.23 20.07 -1.18
CA ALA A 27 10.21 21.07 -1.61
C ALA A 27 9.72 22.51 -1.37
N GLN A 28 8.44 22.78 -1.61
CA GLN A 28 7.83 24.08 -1.35
C GLN A 28 7.73 24.39 0.14
N LEU A 29 7.45 23.39 0.97
CA LEU A 29 7.41 23.53 2.42
C LEU A 29 8.79 23.85 2.99
N ALA A 30 9.82 23.11 2.57
CA ALA A 30 11.21 23.35 2.96
C ALA A 30 11.67 24.78 2.61
N LEU A 31 11.37 25.26 1.40
CA LEU A 31 11.64 26.64 1.01
C LEU A 31 10.94 27.66 1.91
N THR A 32 9.77 27.33 2.43
CA THR A 32 9.02 28.21 3.34
C THR A 32 9.68 28.23 4.72
N LEU A 33 10.13 27.09 5.22
CA LEU A 33 10.89 26.97 6.47
C LEU A 33 12.24 27.72 6.39
N GLU A 34 12.97 27.56 5.29
CA GLU A 34 14.21 28.29 5.03
C GLU A 34 13.99 29.81 5.02
N ARG A 35 12.88 30.28 4.42
CA ARG A 35 12.55 31.72 4.34
C ARG A 35 12.25 32.35 5.70
N VAL A 36 11.69 31.59 6.63
CA VAL A 36 11.44 32.08 7.99
C VAL A 36 12.62 31.83 8.94
N GLY A 37 13.74 31.31 8.42
CA GLY A 37 14.94 31.03 9.19
C GLY A 37 14.83 29.82 10.11
N ALA A 38 13.83 28.95 9.91
CA ALA A 38 13.67 27.75 10.71
C ALA A 38 14.68 26.67 10.27
N THR A 39 15.43 26.12 11.23
CA THR A 39 16.26 24.94 11.02
C THR A 39 15.40 23.68 11.06
N PHE A 40 15.70 22.72 10.19
CA PHE A 40 14.99 21.44 10.14
C PHE A 40 15.87 20.34 9.56
N ASP A 41 15.61 19.11 9.98
CA ASP A 41 16.10 17.91 9.31
C ASP A 41 15.03 17.33 8.40
N TYR A 42 15.44 16.59 7.38
CA TYR A 42 14.53 15.95 6.42
C TYR A 42 14.83 14.45 6.35
N GLU A 43 13.83 13.62 6.65
CA GLU A 43 13.92 12.14 6.70
C GLU A 43 15.13 11.59 7.49
N SER A 44 15.60 12.31 8.53
CA SER A 44 16.81 11.98 9.30
C SER A 44 16.62 10.89 10.36
N MET A 45 15.38 10.58 10.72
CA MET A 45 15.02 9.69 11.82
C MET A 45 14.08 8.59 11.34
N LYS A 46 14.28 7.37 11.84
CA LYS A 46 13.35 6.25 11.68
C LYS A 46 12.84 5.82 13.06
N VAL A 47 11.53 5.82 13.23
CA VAL A 47 10.87 5.36 14.46
C VAL A 47 10.23 4.00 14.20
N LYS A 48 10.60 3.00 15.01
CA LYS A 48 9.96 1.67 14.95
C LYS A 48 8.62 1.71 15.67
N TYR A 49 7.61 1.04 15.14
CA TYR A 49 6.30 0.90 15.75
C TYR A 49 5.69 -0.47 15.47
N THR A 50 4.81 -0.91 16.36
CA THR A 50 4.00 -2.13 16.20
C THR A 50 2.57 -1.73 15.85
N LYS A 51 1.89 -2.53 15.01
CA LYS A 51 0.49 -2.32 14.66
C LYS A 51 -0.32 -3.55 15.02
N GLU A 52 -1.22 -3.40 15.97
CA GLU A 52 -2.27 -4.39 16.26
C GLU A 52 -3.45 -4.19 15.29
N ALA A 53 -4.02 -5.29 14.84
CA ALA A 53 -5.16 -5.29 13.92
C ALA A 53 -5.95 -6.59 14.07
N THR A 54 -7.26 -6.50 13.90
CA THR A 54 -8.16 -7.65 13.88
C THR A 54 -8.47 -8.06 12.44
N TYR A 55 -8.52 -9.37 12.20
CA TYR A 55 -9.01 -9.93 10.95
C TYR A 55 -10.43 -10.45 11.14
N THR A 56 -11.34 -10.01 10.27
CA THR A 56 -12.71 -10.51 10.20
C THR A 56 -12.89 -11.22 8.86
N PRO A 57 -13.11 -12.54 8.86
CA PRO A 57 -13.31 -13.30 7.63
C PRO A 57 -14.67 -12.99 6.99
N ASP A 58 -14.76 -13.12 5.67
CA ASP A 58 -16.03 -12.94 4.94
C ASP A 58 -17.01 -14.09 5.19
N PHE A 59 -16.54 -15.35 5.11
CA PHE A 59 -17.35 -16.54 5.33
C PHE A 59 -16.60 -17.58 6.17
N ILE A 60 -17.32 -18.24 7.07
CA ILE A 60 -16.81 -19.34 7.89
C ILE A 60 -17.71 -20.56 7.62
N LEU A 61 -17.13 -21.62 7.10
CA LEU A 61 -17.85 -22.85 6.78
C LEU A 61 -17.95 -23.77 8.02
N PRO A 62 -18.94 -24.67 8.09
CA PRO A 62 -19.14 -25.54 9.26
C PRO A 62 -17.96 -26.45 9.60
N ASN A 63 -17.11 -26.77 8.63
CA ASN A 63 -15.90 -27.58 8.79
C ASN A 63 -14.68 -26.76 9.26
N GLY A 64 -14.84 -25.46 9.51
CA GLY A 64 -13.78 -24.56 9.98
C GLY A 64 -12.99 -23.85 8.88
N ILE A 65 -13.25 -24.14 7.59
CA ILE A 65 -12.63 -23.40 6.49
C ILE A 65 -13.14 -21.97 6.48
N ILE A 66 -12.20 -21.03 6.40
CA ILE A 66 -12.46 -19.60 6.20
C ILE A 66 -12.34 -19.30 4.71
N VAL A 67 -13.35 -18.63 4.14
CA VAL A 67 -13.31 -18.17 2.74
C VAL A 67 -13.37 -16.65 2.69
N GLU A 68 -12.37 -16.05 2.07
CA GLU A 68 -12.31 -14.62 1.77
C GLU A 68 -12.70 -14.37 0.31
N ALA A 69 -13.77 -13.62 0.06
CA ALA A 69 -14.17 -13.24 -1.28
C ALA A 69 -13.45 -11.97 -1.72
N LYS A 70 -12.85 -11.99 -2.93
CA LYS A 70 -12.04 -10.85 -3.40
C LYS A 70 -12.24 -10.51 -4.87
N GLY A 71 -12.65 -9.27 -5.12
CA GLY A 71 -12.67 -8.65 -6.44
C GLY A 71 -11.34 -7.96 -6.75
N TYR A 72 -11.10 -6.83 -6.08
CA TYR A 72 -9.85 -6.09 -6.17
C TYR A 72 -8.90 -6.47 -5.04
N TRP A 73 -7.63 -6.74 -5.36
CA TRP A 73 -6.66 -7.21 -4.37
C TRP A 73 -5.49 -6.24 -4.19
N LEU A 74 -5.55 -5.44 -3.12
CA LEU A 74 -4.54 -4.43 -2.85
C LEU A 74 -3.25 -5.04 -2.27
N PRO A 75 -2.10 -4.36 -2.43
CA PRO A 75 -0.87 -4.74 -1.74
C PRO A 75 -1.05 -4.89 -0.22
N ALA A 76 -1.81 -3.99 0.40
CA ALA A 76 -2.10 -4.02 1.83
C ALA A 76 -2.85 -5.29 2.25
N ASP A 77 -3.80 -5.76 1.44
CA ASP A 77 -4.55 -7.00 1.71
C ASP A 77 -3.65 -8.23 1.69
N ARG A 78 -2.68 -8.27 0.77
CA ARG A 78 -1.72 -9.37 0.70
C ARG A 78 -0.82 -9.42 1.93
N THR A 79 -0.29 -8.25 2.33
CA THR A 79 0.49 -8.15 3.57
C THR A 79 -0.34 -8.50 4.79
N LYS A 80 -1.63 -8.12 4.83
CA LYS A 80 -2.56 -8.51 5.89
C LYS A 80 -2.64 -10.03 6.02
N HIS A 81 -2.96 -10.75 4.93
CA HIS A 81 -3.17 -12.20 5.00
C HIS A 81 -1.89 -13.00 5.28
N LEU A 82 -0.72 -12.53 4.82
CA LEU A 82 0.54 -13.13 5.24
C LEU A 82 0.71 -13.04 6.77
N ARG A 83 0.51 -11.85 7.35
CA ARG A 83 0.62 -11.65 8.80
C ARG A 83 -0.42 -12.44 9.59
N VAL A 84 -1.66 -12.48 9.10
CA VAL A 84 -2.73 -13.26 9.74
C VAL A 84 -2.32 -14.72 9.82
N ARG A 85 -1.81 -15.30 8.73
CA ARG A 85 -1.33 -16.68 8.74
C ARG A 85 -0.10 -16.89 9.62
N ASP A 86 0.86 -15.96 9.58
CA ASP A 86 2.06 -16.04 10.42
C ASP A 86 1.71 -16.03 11.91
N CYS A 87 0.68 -15.28 12.29
CA CYS A 87 0.21 -15.19 13.68
C CYS A 87 -0.80 -16.30 14.07
N ASN A 88 -1.47 -16.93 13.09
CA ASN A 88 -2.54 -17.91 13.32
C ASN A 88 -2.40 -19.06 12.29
N PRO A 89 -1.32 -19.87 12.37
CA PRO A 89 -1.01 -20.89 11.39
C PRO A 89 -2.04 -22.03 11.33
N GLU A 90 -2.88 -22.17 12.34
CA GLU A 90 -3.96 -23.16 12.43
C GLU A 90 -5.20 -22.81 11.60
N LEU A 91 -5.36 -21.55 11.17
CA LEU A 91 -6.52 -21.13 10.39
C LEU A 91 -6.39 -21.57 8.93
N ASP A 92 -7.38 -22.33 8.44
CA ASP A 92 -7.51 -22.68 7.02
C ASP A 92 -8.22 -21.56 6.25
N ILE A 93 -7.43 -20.57 5.81
CA ILE A 93 -7.91 -19.41 5.05
C ILE A 93 -7.71 -19.66 3.56
N ARG A 94 -8.82 -19.63 2.82
CA ARG A 94 -8.87 -19.80 1.36
C ARG A 94 -9.48 -18.58 0.67
N PHE A 95 -9.15 -18.36 -0.59
CA PHE A 95 -9.64 -17.22 -1.36
C PHE A 95 -10.61 -17.63 -2.47
N CYS A 96 -11.73 -16.91 -2.61
CA CYS A 96 -12.57 -17.00 -3.80
C CYS A 96 -12.51 -15.67 -4.56
N PHE A 97 -11.83 -15.67 -5.71
CA PHE A 97 -11.64 -14.46 -6.51
C PHE A 97 -12.73 -14.26 -7.55
N GLN A 98 -13.21 -13.03 -7.74
CA GLN A 98 -14.04 -12.69 -8.89
C GLN A 98 -13.29 -12.95 -10.22
N ASN A 99 -11.99 -12.65 -10.25
CA ASN A 99 -11.08 -13.03 -11.33
C ASN A 99 -9.66 -13.29 -10.79
N ALA A 100 -9.32 -14.56 -10.62
CA ALA A 100 -8.00 -14.98 -10.14
C ALA A 100 -6.84 -14.70 -11.14
N HIS A 101 -7.14 -14.41 -12.40
CA HIS A 101 -6.14 -14.15 -13.43
C HIS A 101 -5.75 -12.66 -13.53
N ASN A 102 -6.38 -11.79 -12.72
CA ASN A 102 -5.95 -10.41 -12.60
C ASN A 102 -4.50 -10.35 -12.11
N THR A 103 -3.71 -9.43 -12.66
CA THR A 103 -2.34 -9.19 -12.20
C THR A 103 -2.34 -8.35 -10.92
N LEU A 104 -1.34 -8.57 -10.05
CA LEU A 104 -1.22 -7.86 -8.76
C LEU A 104 -1.17 -6.33 -8.89
N SER A 105 -0.74 -5.83 -10.05
CA SER A 105 -0.76 -4.44 -10.45
C SER A 105 -0.61 -4.36 -11.96
N LYS A 106 -0.86 -3.18 -12.56
CA LYS A 106 -0.68 -2.94 -14.01
C LYS A 106 0.71 -3.30 -14.55
N LYS A 107 1.75 -3.30 -13.70
CA LYS A 107 3.13 -3.63 -14.08
C LYS A 107 3.54 -5.07 -13.73
N SER A 108 2.72 -5.78 -12.95
CA SER A 108 3.01 -7.14 -12.51
C SER A 108 2.70 -8.14 -13.62
N LYS A 109 3.54 -9.16 -13.75
CA LYS A 109 3.22 -10.38 -14.51
C LYS A 109 2.54 -11.43 -13.64
N THR A 110 2.77 -11.39 -12.33
CA THR A 110 2.15 -12.30 -11.36
C THR A 110 0.67 -11.99 -11.22
N THR A 111 -0.15 -13.03 -11.32
CA THR A 111 -1.60 -13.03 -11.11
C THR A 111 -1.97 -13.22 -9.64
N TYR A 112 -3.27 -13.12 -9.33
CA TYR A 112 -3.77 -13.38 -7.99
C TYR A 112 -3.58 -14.86 -7.63
N GLY A 113 -4.01 -15.78 -8.50
CA GLY A 113 -3.80 -17.21 -8.29
C GLY A 113 -2.34 -17.58 -8.10
N GLU A 114 -1.45 -17.12 -8.99
CA GLU A 114 -0.01 -17.38 -8.86
C GLU A 114 0.60 -16.83 -7.56
N TRP A 115 0.08 -15.72 -7.05
CA TRP A 115 0.51 -15.22 -5.74
C TRP A 115 0.06 -16.16 -4.63
N CYS A 116 -1.17 -16.67 -4.67
CA CYS A 116 -1.66 -17.67 -3.72
C CYS A 116 -0.80 -18.94 -3.76
N ASP A 117 -0.55 -19.48 -4.95
CA ASP A 117 0.25 -20.69 -5.16
C ASP A 117 1.66 -20.51 -4.57
N LYS A 118 2.30 -19.37 -4.87
CA LYS A 118 3.62 -19.04 -4.33
C LYS A 118 3.67 -19.00 -2.81
N HIS A 119 2.59 -18.55 -2.16
CA HIS A 119 2.57 -18.38 -0.72
C HIS A 119 1.91 -19.57 -0.02
N GLY A 120 1.29 -20.51 -0.71
CA GLY A 120 0.60 -21.67 -0.13
C GLY A 120 -0.81 -21.37 0.39
N PHE A 121 -1.54 -20.47 -0.26
CA PHE A 121 -2.97 -20.29 0.00
C PHE A 121 -3.79 -21.06 -1.04
N LEU A 122 -4.82 -21.80 -0.59
CA LEU A 122 -5.78 -22.39 -1.52
C LEU A 122 -6.71 -21.29 -2.05
N TRP A 123 -7.10 -21.42 -3.31
CA TRP A 123 -7.95 -20.43 -3.95
C TRP A 123 -8.87 -21.06 -5.02
N ALA A 124 -9.92 -20.31 -5.36
CA ALA A 124 -10.89 -20.65 -6.37
C ALA A 124 -11.25 -19.43 -7.23
N HIS A 125 -11.76 -19.68 -8.43
CA HIS A 125 -12.15 -18.66 -9.40
C HIS A 125 -13.68 -18.62 -9.53
N ARG A 126 -14.28 -17.45 -9.27
CA ARG A 126 -15.70 -17.10 -9.34
C ARG A 126 -16.63 -17.82 -8.35
N THR A 127 -16.41 -19.10 -8.08
CA THR A 127 -17.30 -19.93 -7.26
C THR A 127 -16.51 -20.72 -6.23
N ILE A 128 -17.12 -20.93 -5.05
CA ILE A 128 -16.56 -21.79 -4.01
C ILE A 128 -16.71 -23.26 -4.47
N PRO A 129 -15.64 -24.05 -4.52
CA PRO A 129 -15.71 -25.46 -4.88
C PRO A 129 -16.49 -26.27 -3.85
N ILE A 130 -17.24 -27.27 -4.31
CA ILE A 130 -18.12 -28.09 -3.46
C ILE A 130 -17.32 -28.85 -2.40
N GLU A 131 -16.09 -29.26 -2.74
CA GLU A 131 -15.15 -29.94 -1.85
C GLU A 131 -14.73 -29.10 -0.64
N TRP A 132 -14.96 -27.77 -0.65
CA TRP A 132 -14.72 -26.93 0.54
C TRP A 132 -15.92 -26.93 1.49
N THR A 133 -17.11 -27.30 1.02
CA THR A 133 -18.37 -27.15 1.77
C THR A 133 -18.78 -28.37 2.60
N HIS A 134 -17.97 -29.43 2.60
CA HIS A 134 -18.24 -30.70 3.28
C HIS A 134 -17.21 -31.01 4.36
#